data_AF-A0A497FFG3-F1
#
_entry.id   AF-A0A497FFG3-F1
#
_cell.length_a   1.000
_cell.length_b   1.000
_cell.length_c   1.000
_cell.angle_alpha   90.00
_cell.angle_beta   90.00
_cell.angle_gamma   90.00
#
_symmetry.space_group_name_H-M   'P 1'
#
loop_
_entity.id
_entity.type
_entity.pdbx_description
1 polymer ?
#
loop_
_entity_poly.entity_id
_entity_poly.type
_entity_poly.pdbx_seq_one_letter_code
_entity_poly.pdbx_strand_id
1 'polypeptide(L)'
;MIQTKSLMFETPDDVKALSKYVVEWKGTPNNCIIKVKDAPFTEIIIRRIPLPLGIERKTQYTCALEIVPESKMNKAQAVVYRELKRMECELSVKGLLKKTFYFIPAKTHNEMKKRIKGYTVNPTLLQDLNQNQRLMKLIQEVMPDEMKILLASVDQSVTIREKNFFDAAAHFYENPSRITWIVTLTKFVTPGLKCGEIRVKMFKILKEVSEFLLNFTKKYSEKMSVNL
;
A
#
# COMPACT_ATOMS: atom_id res chain seq x y z
N MET A 1 14.64 17.95 33.72
CA MET A 1 13.34 18.04 33.01
C MET A 1 13.51 18.98 31.83
N ILE A 2 13.75 18.46 30.63
CA ILE A 2 13.79 19.29 29.41
C ILE A 2 12.36 19.33 28.89
N GLN A 3 11.72 20.47 29.07
CA GLN A 3 10.44 20.81 28.47
C GLN A 3 10.67 20.92 26.95
N THR A 4 10.39 19.84 26.22
CA THR A 4 10.35 19.89 24.75
C THR A 4 9.16 20.75 24.36
N LYS A 5 9.42 22.03 24.06
CA LYS A 5 8.49 22.87 23.30
C LYS A 5 8.12 22.10 22.03
N SER A 6 6.91 21.56 22.01
CA SER A 6 6.24 21.14 20.79
C SER A 6 6.31 22.32 19.83
N LEU A 7 7.14 22.23 18.78
CA LEU A 7 6.95 23.09 17.63
C LEU A 7 5.53 22.77 17.12
N MET A 8 4.59 23.69 17.34
CA MET A 8 3.30 23.64 16.67
C MET A 8 3.55 23.88 15.19
N PHE A 9 3.84 22.80 14.46
CA PHE A 9 3.81 22.84 13.01
C PHE A 9 2.36 23.12 12.59
N GLU A 10 2.20 23.93 11.54
CA GLU A 10 0.89 24.14 10.93
C GLU A 10 0.27 22.79 10.55
N THR A 11 -1.02 22.63 10.82
CA THR A 11 -1.78 21.42 10.47
C THR A 11 -1.60 21.11 8.97
N PRO A 12 -1.11 19.91 8.59
CA PRO A 12 -0.89 19.56 7.20
C PRO A 12 -2.17 19.60 6.37
N ASP A 13 -2.07 19.97 5.08
CA ASP A 13 -3.22 20.01 4.17
C ASP A 13 -3.96 18.68 4.05
N ASP A 14 -3.24 17.56 4.15
CA ASP A 14 -3.84 16.22 4.18
C ASP A 14 -4.72 16.03 5.42
N VAL A 15 -4.27 16.49 6.58
CA VAL A 15 -5.05 16.44 7.82
C VAL A 15 -6.29 17.34 7.70
N LYS A 16 -6.13 18.56 7.16
CA LYS A 16 -7.26 19.48 6.91
C LYS A 16 -8.30 18.84 5.97
N ALA A 17 -7.86 18.32 4.83
CA ALA A 17 -8.72 17.70 3.82
C ALA A 17 -9.41 16.43 4.31
N LEU A 18 -8.73 15.64 5.15
CA LEU A 18 -9.24 14.38 5.69
C LEU A 18 -9.91 14.53 7.05
N SER A 19 -10.12 15.74 7.55
CA SER A 19 -10.56 16.03 8.93
C SER A 19 -11.67 15.12 9.47
N LYS A 20 -12.69 14.80 8.67
CA LYS A 20 -13.78 13.90 9.06
C LYS A 20 -13.36 12.44 9.33
N TYR A 21 -12.22 12.00 8.78
CA TYR A 21 -11.64 10.67 8.96
C TYR A 21 -10.52 10.66 9.99
N VAL A 22 -9.99 11.82 10.42
CA VAL A 22 -8.86 11.91 11.34
C VAL A 22 -9.33 11.67 12.77
N VAL A 23 -8.62 10.80 13.49
CA VAL A 23 -8.74 10.64 14.95
C VAL A 23 -7.65 11.45 15.63
N GLU A 24 -6.40 11.23 15.22
CA GLU A 24 -5.23 11.97 15.69
C GLU A 24 -4.18 12.00 14.57
N TRP A 25 -3.23 12.92 14.66
CA TRP A 25 -2.08 12.95 13.76
C TRP A 25 -0.82 13.38 14.50
N LYS A 26 0.33 12.94 13.99
CA LYS A 26 1.66 13.35 14.47
C LYS A 26 2.63 13.53 13.31
N GLY A 27 3.65 14.35 13.52
CA GLY A 27 4.74 14.57 12.56
C GLY A 27 4.78 16.00 12.04
N THR A 28 5.22 16.15 10.79
CA THR A 28 5.44 17.43 10.11
C THR A 28 4.62 17.50 8.82
N PRO A 29 4.46 18.68 8.19
CA PRO A 29 3.79 18.80 6.90
C PRO A 29 4.40 17.95 5.76
N ASN A 30 5.67 17.55 5.89
CA ASN A 30 6.36 16.72 4.91
C ASN A 30 6.28 15.22 5.20
N ASN A 31 6.12 14.84 6.48
CA ASN A 31 6.06 13.46 6.92
C ASN A 31 5.12 13.39 8.12
N CYS A 32 3.90 12.89 7.91
CA CYS A 32 2.93 12.74 8.99
C CYS A 32 2.32 11.34 9.00
N ILE A 33 1.93 10.92 10.20
CA ILE A 33 1.16 9.71 10.43
C ILE A 33 -0.20 10.17 10.91
N ILE A 34 -1.25 9.74 10.24
CA ILE A 34 -2.63 10.05 10.57
C ILE A 34 -3.28 8.76 11.04
N LYS A 35 -3.76 8.71 12.29
CA LYS A 35 -4.69 7.66 12.69
C LYS A 35 -6.07 8.02 12.16
N VAL A 36 -6.72 7.05 11.54
CA VAL A 36 -7.99 7.26 10.85
C VAL A 36 -9.10 6.40 11.43
N LYS A 37 -10.34 6.80 11.14
CA LYS A 37 -11.54 6.00 11.34
C LYS A 37 -12.24 5.71 10.01
N ASP A 38 -13.26 4.87 10.06
CA ASP A 38 -14.06 4.48 8.90
C ASP A 38 -13.24 3.86 7.76
N ALA A 39 -12.19 3.11 8.08
CA ALA A 39 -11.36 2.37 7.12
C ALA A 39 -10.92 1.03 7.75
N PRO A 40 -10.62 0.01 6.94
CA PRO A 40 -10.13 -1.28 7.43
C PRO A 40 -8.66 -1.24 7.92
N PHE A 41 -8.00 -0.09 7.82
CA PHE A 41 -6.66 0.18 8.35
C PHE A 41 -6.74 1.29 9.40
N THR A 42 -5.80 1.29 10.34
CA THR A 42 -5.79 2.19 11.50
C THR A 42 -5.05 3.49 11.23
N GLU A 43 -4.09 3.49 10.31
CA GLU A 43 -3.23 4.64 10.05
C GLU A 43 -2.79 4.75 8.58
N ILE A 44 -2.53 5.99 8.17
CA ILE A 44 -1.90 6.34 6.91
C ILE A 44 -0.61 7.09 7.21
N ILE A 45 0.45 6.65 6.58
CA ILE A 45 1.72 7.36 6.52
C ILE A 45 1.71 8.22 5.26
N ILE A 46 1.91 9.52 5.44
CA ILE A 46 1.98 10.49 4.34
C ILE A 46 3.40 11.01 4.26
N ARG A 47 3.99 10.89 3.07
CA ARG A 47 5.34 11.38 2.76
C ARG A 47 5.31 12.32 1.57
N ARG A 48 6.12 13.37 1.63
CA ARG A 48 6.42 14.23 0.48
C ARG A 48 7.70 13.75 -0.18
N ILE A 49 7.59 13.12 -1.33
CA ILE A 49 8.71 12.57 -2.09
C ILE A 49 9.27 13.67 -3.01
N PRO A 50 10.54 14.08 -2.86
CA PRO A 50 11.13 15.11 -3.74
C PRO A 50 11.26 14.59 -5.17
N LEU A 51 11.03 15.47 -6.14
CA LEU A 51 11.33 15.18 -7.54
C LEU A 51 12.81 15.47 -7.84
N PRO A 52 13.49 14.65 -8.67
CA PRO A 52 14.94 14.77 -8.89
C PRO A 52 15.45 16.13 -9.40
N LEU A 53 14.59 16.97 -9.99
CA LEU A 53 14.97 18.22 -10.67
C LEU A 53 14.11 19.43 -10.26
N GLY A 54 13.66 19.53 -9.00
CA GLY A 54 12.93 20.70 -8.55
C GLY A 54 12.61 20.75 -7.05
N ILE A 55 11.97 21.84 -6.62
CA ILE A 55 11.43 22.00 -5.25
C ILE A 55 10.08 21.30 -5.07
N GLU A 56 9.50 20.81 -6.17
CA GLU A 56 8.24 20.10 -6.22
C GLU A 56 8.31 18.74 -5.54
N ARG A 57 7.22 18.36 -4.86
CA ARG A 57 7.12 17.10 -4.15
C ARG A 57 5.85 16.35 -4.54
N LYS A 58 5.98 15.05 -4.76
CA LYS A 58 4.83 14.15 -4.86
C LYS A 58 4.31 13.82 -3.46
N THR A 59 3.00 13.63 -3.35
CA THR A 59 2.37 13.12 -2.14
C THR A 59 2.25 11.61 -2.25
N GLN A 60 2.82 10.89 -1.30
CA GLN A 60 2.67 9.45 -1.17
C GLN A 60 1.83 9.14 0.07
N TYR A 61 0.76 8.38 -0.10
CA TYR A 61 0.00 7.76 0.98
C TYR A 61 0.36 6.28 1.04
N THR A 62 0.63 5.78 2.24
CA THR A 62 0.84 4.35 2.51
C THR A 62 -0.03 3.92 3.68
N CYS A 63 -0.80 2.85 3.51
CA CYS A 63 -1.46 2.17 4.63
C CYS A 63 -1.01 0.71 4.71
N ALA A 64 -1.09 0.16 5.92
CA ALA A 64 -0.88 -1.24 6.21
C ALA A 64 -2.20 -1.86 6.65
N LEU A 65 -2.61 -2.93 5.97
CA LEU A 65 -3.78 -3.73 6.28
C LEU A 65 -3.30 -5.08 6.82
N GLU A 66 -3.31 -5.23 8.14
CA GLU A 66 -2.97 -6.48 8.81
C GLU A 66 -4.13 -7.46 8.71
N ILE A 67 -3.87 -8.62 8.10
CA ILE A 67 -4.85 -9.71 7.95
C ILE A 67 -4.58 -10.80 8.99
N VAL A 68 -3.31 -11.21 9.12
CA VAL A 68 -2.88 -12.19 10.10
C VAL A 68 -1.67 -11.64 10.85
N PRO A 69 -1.80 -11.31 12.15
CA PRO A 69 -0.68 -10.89 12.98
C PRO A 69 0.26 -12.06 13.30
N GLU A 70 1.44 -11.74 13.79
CA GLU A 70 2.47 -12.72 14.17
C GLU A 70 1.99 -13.76 15.17
N SER A 71 1.25 -13.33 16.19
CA SER A 71 0.68 -14.22 17.21
C SER A 71 -0.32 -15.24 16.67
N LYS A 72 -0.81 -15.06 15.44
CA LYS A 72 -1.78 -15.94 14.79
C LYS A 72 -1.19 -16.71 13.61
N MET A 73 0.08 -16.51 13.22
CA MET A 73 0.69 -17.20 12.09
C MET A 73 0.95 -18.68 12.38
N ASN A 74 0.67 -19.52 11.38
CA ASN A 74 0.86 -20.96 11.39
C ASN A 74 1.21 -21.47 9.98
N LYS A 75 1.42 -22.79 9.85
CA LYS A 75 1.80 -23.42 8.57
C LYS A 75 0.78 -23.18 7.44
N ALA A 76 -0.52 -23.21 7.74
CA ALA A 76 -1.56 -22.99 6.73
C ALA A 76 -1.55 -21.54 6.23
N GLN A 77 -1.42 -20.56 7.13
CA GLN A 77 -1.32 -19.16 6.71
C GLN A 77 0.01 -18.87 6.01
N ALA A 78 1.11 -19.57 6.33
CA ALA A 78 2.35 -19.44 5.58
C ALA A 78 2.18 -19.87 4.11
N VAL A 79 1.37 -20.91 3.85
CA VAL A 79 0.99 -21.31 2.48
C VAL A 79 0.16 -20.21 1.81
N VAL A 80 -0.85 -19.67 2.51
CA VAL A 80 -1.66 -18.55 2.01
C VAL A 80 -0.79 -17.34 1.67
N TYR A 81 0.14 -16.95 2.55
CA TYR A 81 1.07 -15.84 2.31
C TYR A 81 1.83 -16.03 1.00
N ARG A 82 2.39 -17.22 0.75
CA ARG A 82 3.16 -17.51 -0.46
C ARG A 82 2.32 -17.39 -1.73
N GLU A 83 1.08 -17.84 -1.70
CA GLU A 83 0.15 -17.68 -2.83
C GLU A 83 -0.21 -16.21 -3.06
N LEU A 84 -0.55 -15.47 -2.00
CA LEU A 84 -0.86 -14.05 -2.11
C LEU A 84 0.35 -13.22 -2.58
N LYS A 85 1.56 -13.59 -2.15
CA LYS A 85 2.81 -12.92 -2.56
C LYS A 85 3.01 -12.99 -4.07
N ARG A 86 2.59 -14.07 -4.71
CA ARG A 86 2.64 -14.24 -6.17
C ARG A 86 1.64 -13.36 -6.92
N MET A 87 0.72 -12.69 -6.22
CA MET A 87 -0.34 -11.85 -6.78
C MET A 87 -0.10 -10.34 -6.63
N GLU A 88 1.04 -9.93 -6.07
CA GLU A 88 1.39 -8.51 -5.94
C GLU A 88 1.28 -7.77 -7.27
N CYS A 89 0.75 -6.56 -7.24
CA CYS A 89 0.49 -5.79 -8.44
C CYS A 89 0.82 -4.31 -8.27
N GLU A 90 1.07 -3.65 -9.39
CA GLU A 90 1.26 -2.21 -9.48
C GLU A 90 0.40 -1.63 -10.60
N LEU A 91 0.05 -0.35 -10.47
CA LEU A 91 -0.74 0.34 -11.47
C LEU A 91 0.15 0.78 -12.63
N SER A 92 -0.32 0.50 -13.83
CA SER A 92 0.24 0.96 -15.09
C SER A 92 -0.75 1.88 -15.81
N VAL A 93 -0.25 2.61 -16.79
CA VAL A 93 -1.02 3.52 -17.62
C VAL A 93 -0.60 3.37 -19.08
N LYS A 94 -1.58 3.36 -19.97
CA LYS A 94 -1.37 3.37 -21.42
C LYS A 94 -2.11 4.55 -22.06
N GLY A 95 -1.58 5.05 -23.17
CA GLY A 95 -2.18 6.12 -23.97
C GLY A 95 -1.69 7.51 -23.58
N LEU A 96 -1.35 8.32 -24.59
CA LEU A 96 -0.84 9.69 -24.40
C LEU A 96 -1.98 10.72 -24.25
N LEU A 97 -3.05 10.58 -25.05
CA LEU A 97 -4.19 11.51 -25.07
C LEU A 97 -5.30 11.10 -24.09
N LYS A 98 -5.69 9.82 -24.12
CA LYS A 98 -6.65 9.24 -23.17
C LYS A 98 -5.91 8.19 -22.34
N LYS A 99 -5.48 8.60 -21.15
CA LYS A 99 -4.82 7.70 -20.20
C LYS A 99 -5.82 6.65 -19.72
N THR A 100 -5.50 5.39 -19.95
CA THR A 100 -6.23 4.23 -19.42
C THR A 100 -5.36 3.55 -18.37
N PHE A 101 -5.85 3.50 -17.14
CA PHE A 101 -5.18 2.87 -16.01
C PHE A 101 -5.58 1.41 -15.88
N TYR A 102 -4.63 0.56 -15.48
CA TYR A 102 -4.85 -0.87 -15.22
C TYR A 102 -3.73 -1.45 -14.36
N PHE A 103 -4.05 -2.42 -13.52
CA PHE A 103 -3.09 -3.16 -12.71
C PHE A 103 -2.35 -4.21 -13.54
N ILE A 104 -1.04 -4.31 -13.32
CA ILE A 104 -0.12 -5.30 -13.87
C ILE A 104 0.66 -5.98 -12.73
N PRO A 105 1.32 -7.12 -12.96
CA PRO A 105 2.18 -7.72 -11.95
C PRO A 105 3.25 -6.74 -11.46
N ALA A 106 3.48 -6.69 -10.15
CA ALA A 106 4.50 -5.84 -9.55
C ALA A 106 5.89 -6.15 -10.11
N LYS A 107 6.70 -5.12 -10.35
CA LYS A 107 8.08 -5.32 -10.85
C LYS A 107 8.97 -6.12 -9.90
N THR A 108 8.64 -6.11 -8.61
CA THR A 108 9.32 -6.91 -7.56
C THR A 108 9.33 -8.40 -7.88
N HIS A 109 8.33 -8.92 -8.62
CA HIS A 109 8.30 -10.32 -9.06
C HIS A 109 9.56 -10.75 -9.82
N ASN A 110 10.18 -9.84 -10.59
CA ASN A 110 11.41 -10.16 -11.32
C ASN A 110 12.58 -10.46 -10.38
N GLU A 111 12.66 -9.77 -9.24
CA GLU A 111 13.68 -10.02 -8.22
C GLU A 111 13.38 -11.27 -7.38
N MET A 112 12.10 -11.55 -7.11
CA MET A 112 11.67 -12.75 -6.41
C MET A 112 11.96 -14.02 -7.23
N LYS A 113 11.68 -14.01 -8.54
CA LYS A 113 11.95 -15.14 -9.46
C LYS A 113 13.42 -15.57 -9.49
N LYS A 114 14.34 -14.62 -9.32
CA LYS A 114 15.79 -14.90 -9.29
C LYS A 114 16.23 -15.64 -8.02
N ARG A 115 15.44 -15.55 -6.94
CA ARG A 115 15.81 -16.01 -5.60
C ARG A 115 15.01 -17.20 -5.12
N ILE A 116 13.76 -17.34 -5.58
CA ILE A 116 12.84 -18.38 -5.14
C ILE A 116 12.58 -19.34 -6.29
N LYS A 117 13.05 -20.58 -6.14
CA LYS A 117 12.81 -21.65 -7.13
C LYS A 117 11.31 -21.93 -7.26
N GLY A 118 10.82 -21.99 -8.51
CA GLY A 118 9.41 -22.27 -8.80
C GLY A 118 8.46 -21.08 -8.59
N TYR A 119 8.97 -19.89 -8.25
CA TYR A 119 8.15 -18.71 -8.11
C TYR A 119 7.54 -18.28 -9.45
N THR A 120 6.21 -18.26 -9.51
CA THR A 120 5.48 -17.86 -10.72
C THR A 120 4.42 -16.83 -10.36
N VAL A 121 4.23 -15.85 -11.24
CA VAL A 121 3.25 -14.78 -11.03
C VAL A 121 1.84 -15.36 -11.16
N ASN A 122 0.96 -14.98 -10.26
CA ASN A 122 -0.45 -15.32 -10.30
C ASN A 122 -1.30 -14.06 -10.59
N PRO A 123 -2.03 -13.99 -11.71
CA PRO A 123 -2.77 -12.79 -12.11
C PRO A 123 -4.16 -12.66 -11.44
N THR A 124 -4.59 -13.56 -10.56
CA THR A 124 -5.95 -13.54 -10.00
C THR A 124 -6.32 -12.18 -9.38
N LEU A 125 -5.47 -11.63 -8.50
CA LEU A 125 -5.77 -10.37 -7.82
C LEU A 125 -5.91 -9.19 -8.80
N LEU A 126 -4.96 -9.04 -9.73
CA LEU A 126 -4.98 -7.91 -10.66
C LEU A 126 -6.17 -8.00 -11.65
N GLN A 127 -6.62 -9.21 -11.99
CA GLN A 127 -7.79 -9.40 -12.85
C GLN A 127 -9.05 -8.88 -12.14
N ASP A 128 -9.25 -9.27 -10.88
CA ASP A 128 -10.40 -8.81 -10.10
C ASP A 128 -10.36 -7.30 -9.82
N LEU A 129 -9.18 -6.75 -9.51
CA LEU A 129 -9.01 -5.30 -9.30
C LEU A 129 -9.34 -4.50 -10.57
N ASN A 130 -8.89 -4.97 -11.74
CA ASN A 130 -9.18 -4.31 -13.03
C ASN A 130 -10.66 -4.36 -13.40
N GLN A 131 -11.41 -5.33 -12.88
CA GLN A 131 -12.87 -5.44 -13.09
C GLN A 131 -13.67 -4.61 -12.08
N ASN A 132 -13.05 -4.09 -11.01
CA ASN A 132 -13.73 -3.25 -10.03
C ASN A 132 -13.98 -1.84 -10.61
N GLN A 133 -15.15 -1.65 -11.22
CA GLN A 133 -15.53 -0.40 -11.88
C GLN A 133 -15.48 0.82 -10.95
N ARG A 134 -15.86 0.66 -9.68
CA ARG A 134 -15.85 1.75 -8.69
C ARG A 134 -14.43 2.22 -8.39
N LEU A 135 -13.53 1.27 -8.13
CA LEU A 135 -12.11 1.55 -7.92
C LEU A 135 -11.48 2.18 -9.17
N MET A 136 -11.69 1.57 -10.34
CA MET A 136 -11.09 2.05 -11.58
C MET A 136 -11.59 3.45 -11.96
N LYS A 137 -12.85 3.79 -11.68
CA LYS A 137 -13.37 5.15 -11.82
C LYS A 137 -12.65 6.14 -10.90
N LEU A 138 -12.46 5.80 -9.62
CA LEU A 138 -11.71 6.66 -8.69
C LEU A 138 -10.26 6.86 -9.15
N ILE A 139 -9.60 5.80 -9.60
CA ILE A 139 -8.24 5.87 -10.15
C ILE A 139 -8.20 6.78 -11.38
N GLN A 140 -9.17 6.67 -12.29
CA GLN A 140 -9.25 7.51 -13.49
C GLN A 140 -9.48 8.99 -13.14
N GLU A 141 -10.26 9.30 -12.09
CA GLU A 141 -10.50 10.67 -11.63
C GLU A 141 -9.28 11.28 -10.92
N VAL A 142 -8.54 10.47 -10.14
CA VAL A 142 -7.35 10.93 -9.41
C VAL A 142 -6.13 10.98 -10.30
N MET A 143 -6.00 10.06 -11.26
CA MET A 143 -4.84 9.89 -12.14
C MET A 143 -3.52 9.80 -11.34
N PRO A 144 -3.36 8.81 -10.44
CA PRO A 144 -2.13 8.65 -9.67
C PRO A 144 -0.93 8.41 -10.57
N ASP A 145 0.24 8.86 -10.11
CA ASP A 145 1.50 8.64 -10.82
C ASP A 145 2.01 7.21 -10.61
N GLU A 146 1.73 6.65 -9.42
CA GLU A 146 2.14 5.30 -9.05
C GLU A 146 1.14 4.76 -8.03
N MET A 147 0.87 3.45 -8.12
CA MET A 147 0.19 2.73 -7.06
C MET A 147 0.76 1.32 -6.98
N LYS A 148 0.98 0.82 -5.76
CA LYS A 148 1.52 -0.51 -5.48
C LYS A 148 0.70 -1.19 -4.41
N ILE A 149 0.43 -2.48 -4.61
CA ILE A 149 -0.24 -3.35 -3.67
C ILE A 149 0.70 -4.55 -3.45
N LEU A 150 1.43 -4.49 -2.34
CA LEU A 150 2.48 -5.45 -2.00
C LEU A 150 2.17 -6.08 -0.65
N LEU A 151 2.68 -7.27 -0.36
CA LEU A 151 2.73 -7.79 0.99
C LEU A 151 3.96 -7.23 1.71
N ALA A 152 3.84 -7.06 3.03
CA ALA A 152 5.00 -6.92 3.89
C ALA A 152 5.90 -8.15 3.70
N SER A 153 7.20 -7.92 3.51
CA SER A 153 8.14 -8.98 3.15
C SER A 153 9.45 -8.92 3.90
N VAL A 154 9.53 -8.13 4.97
CA VAL A 154 10.71 -8.11 5.84
C VAL A 154 10.27 -7.87 7.26
N ASP A 155 10.95 -8.51 8.20
CA ASP A 155 10.92 -8.13 9.61
C ASP A 155 11.99 -7.07 9.85
N GLN A 156 11.68 -6.10 10.72
CA GLN A 156 12.62 -5.02 11.05
C GLN A 156 13.96 -5.56 11.59
N SER A 157 13.94 -6.71 12.26
CA SER A 157 15.12 -7.39 12.81
C SER A 157 15.99 -8.07 11.74
N VAL A 158 15.39 -8.53 10.63
CA VAL A 158 16.09 -9.27 9.56
C VAL A 158 16.81 -8.33 8.59
N THR A 159 16.25 -7.14 8.33
CA THR A 159 16.90 -6.10 7.50
C THR A 159 18.28 -5.65 8.01
N ILE A 160 18.60 -5.90 9.28
CA ILE A 160 19.90 -5.58 9.87
C ILE A 160 20.95 -6.66 9.53
N ARG A 161 20.53 -7.91 9.34
CA ARG A 161 21.42 -9.04 9.07
C ARG A 161 21.69 -9.23 7.58
N GLU A 162 20.72 -8.91 6.75
CA GLU A 162 20.82 -9.08 5.30
C GLU A 162 21.29 -7.80 4.61
N LYS A 163 22.28 -7.93 3.72
CA LYS A 163 22.85 -6.77 2.99
C LYS A 163 21.90 -6.21 1.94
N ASN A 164 20.88 -6.98 1.53
CA ASN A 164 19.98 -6.66 0.43
C ASN A 164 18.52 -6.96 0.82
N PHE A 165 17.63 -6.01 0.54
CA PHE A 165 16.18 -6.14 0.76
C PHE A 165 15.57 -7.38 0.11
N PHE A 166 15.99 -7.74 -1.12
CA PHE A 166 15.36 -8.84 -1.85
C PHE A 166 15.78 -10.22 -1.35
N ASP A 167 16.96 -10.32 -0.75
CA ASP A 167 17.37 -11.54 -0.06
C ASP A 167 16.50 -11.70 1.19
N ALA A 168 16.26 -10.61 1.93
CA ALA A 168 15.44 -10.62 3.14
C ALA A 168 13.98 -10.95 2.82
N ALA A 169 13.50 -10.45 1.68
CA ALA A 169 12.19 -10.79 1.14
C ALA A 169 12.07 -12.27 0.74
N ALA A 170 13.14 -12.88 0.24
CA ALA A 170 13.15 -14.30 -0.07
C ALA A 170 13.14 -15.15 1.21
N HIS A 171 13.93 -14.79 2.23
CA HIS A 171 13.88 -15.45 3.54
C HIS A 171 12.50 -15.33 4.20
N PHE A 172 11.89 -14.14 4.18
CA PHE A 172 10.53 -13.93 4.69
C PHE A 172 9.48 -14.75 3.90
N TYR A 173 9.68 -14.98 2.61
CA TYR A 173 8.79 -15.82 1.82
C TYR A 173 8.77 -17.28 2.29
N GLU A 174 9.93 -17.79 2.71
CA GLU A 174 10.05 -19.14 3.26
C GLU A 174 9.39 -19.22 4.64
N ASN A 175 9.67 -18.24 5.50
CA ASN A 175 9.22 -18.19 6.89
C ASN A 175 8.48 -16.87 7.21
N PRO A 176 7.24 -16.67 6.71
CA PRO A 176 6.53 -15.41 6.90
C PRO A 176 6.01 -15.28 8.33
N SER A 177 6.31 -14.15 8.96
CA SER A 177 5.86 -13.83 10.33
C SER A 177 4.46 -13.20 10.37
N ARG A 178 3.91 -12.71 9.25
CA ARG A 178 2.58 -12.09 9.19
C ARG A 178 2.03 -12.02 7.77
N ILE A 179 0.74 -11.77 7.64
CA ILE A 179 0.10 -11.37 6.38
C ILE A 179 -0.39 -9.94 6.54
N THR A 180 0.33 -9.00 5.92
CA THR A 180 -0.02 -7.57 5.91
C THR A 180 0.09 -7.04 4.49
N TRP A 181 -1.00 -6.53 3.94
CA TRP A 181 -0.97 -5.80 2.68
C TRP A 181 -0.50 -4.36 2.92
N ILE A 182 0.39 -3.88 2.07
CA ILE A 182 0.90 -2.52 2.02
C ILE A 182 0.42 -1.90 0.73
N VAL A 183 -0.48 -0.93 0.85
CA VAL A 183 -1.02 -0.18 -0.28
C VAL A 183 -0.35 1.18 -0.30
N THR A 184 0.34 1.48 -1.39
CA THR A 184 1.00 2.78 -1.60
C THR A 184 0.40 3.47 -2.81
N LEU A 185 0.06 4.75 -2.68
CA LEU A 185 -0.48 5.59 -3.74
C LEU A 185 0.30 6.90 -3.79
N THR A 186 0.90 7.22 -4.94
CA THR A 186 1.68 8.43 -5.15
C THR A 186 1.02 9.31 -6.21
N LYS A 187 0.88 10.61 -5.91
CA LYS A 187 0.32 11.61 -6.81
C LYS A 187 1.03 12.94 -6.62
N PHE A 188 1.38 13.60 -7.72
CA PHE A 188 1.65 15.03 -7.72
C PHE A 188 0.34 15.80 -7.54
N VAL A 189 0.16 16.41 -6.37
CA VAL A 189 -1.05 17.18 -6.03
C VAL A 189 -0.77 18.65 -6.29
N THR A 190 -1.23 19.16 -7.43
CA THR A 190 -1.09 20.57 -7.78
C THR A 190 -1.87 21.44 -6.78
N PRO A 191 -1.27 22.50 -6.23
CA PRO A 191 -1.99 23.48 -5.41
C PRO A 191 -3.18 24.09 -6.17
N GLY A 192 -4.28 24.38 -5.46
CA GLY A 192 -5.47 25.01 -6.03
C GLY A 192 -6.78 24.46 -5.47
N LEU A 193 -7.90 24.97 -5.98
CA LEU A 193 -9.25 24.75 -5.44
C LEU A 193 -9.64 23.27 -5.27
N LYS A 194 -9.12 22.37 -6.13
CA LYS A 194 -9.47 20.94 -6.12
C LYS A 194 -8.48 20.06 -5.32
N CYS A 195 -7.43 20.62 -4.73
CA CYS A 195 -6.40 19.80 -4.08
C CYS A 195 -6.96 19.00 -2.88
N GLY A 196 -7.86 19.60 -2.09
CA GLY A 196 -8.55 18.92 -0.99
C GLY A 196 -9.40 17.74 -1.45
N GLU A 197 -10.15 17.91 -2.56
CA GLU A 197 -10.94 16.83 -3.15
C GLU A 197 -10.07 15.68 -3.63
N ILE A 198 -8.93 15.97 -4.27
CA ILE A 198 -7.98 14.95 -4.71
C ILE A 198 -7.43 14.17 -3.52
N ARG A 199 -7.04 14.84 -2.43
CA ARG A 199 -6.57 14.17 -1.19
C ARG A 199 -7.64 13.24 -0.61
N VAL A 200 -8.90 13.69 -0.56
CA VAL A 200 -10.04 12.84 -0.14
C VAL A 200 -10.23 11.65 -1.08
N LYS A 201 -10.11 11.83 -2.40
CA LYS A 201 -10.22 10.73 -3.36
C LYS A 201 -9.05 9.75 -3.25
N MET A 202 -7.84 10.22 -3.00
CA MET A 202 -6.68 9.36 -2.69
C MET A 202 -6.98 8.48 -1.47
N PHE A 203 -7.48 9.06 -0.37
CA PHE A 203 -7.92 8.28 0.81
C PHE A 203 -8.99 7.24 0.45
N LYS A 204 -10.00 7.62 -0.35
CA LYS A 204 -11.04 6.70 -0.80
C LYS A 204 -10.49 5.54 -1.64
N ILE A 205 -9.48 5.77 -2.48
CA ILE A 205 -8.80 4.69 -3.22
C ILE A 205 -8.14 3.71 -2.24
N LEU A 206 -7.38 4.21 -1.24
CA LEU A 206 -6.77 3.36 -0.22
C LEU A 206 -7.83 2.53 0.52
N LYS A 207 -8.94 3.17 0.92
CA LYS A 207 -10.06 2.50 1.57
C LYS A 207 -10.68 1.42 0.70
N GLU A 208 -11.06 1.74 -0.54
CA GLU A 208 -11.70 0.79 -1.47
C GLU A 208 -10.81 -0.42 -1.74
N VAL A 209 -9.52 -0.20 -1.99
CA VAL A 209 -8.56 -1.30 -2.21
C VAL A 209 -8.40 -2.12 -0.95
N SER A 210 -8.32 -1.50 0.21
CA SER A 210 -8.14 -2.25 1.46
C SER A 210 -9.38 -3.08 1.82
N GLU A 211 -10.59 -2.56 1.61
CA GLU A 211 -11.84 -3.32 1.76
C GLU A 211 -11.91 -4.49 0.77
N PHE A 212 -11.50 -4.24 -0.47
CA PHE A 212 -11.38 -5.28 -1.49
C PHE A 212 -10.39 -6.37 -1.06
N LEU A 213 -9.18 -6.00 -0.62
CA LEU A 213 -8.12 -6.94 -0.22
C LEU A 213 -8.49 -7.75 1.01
N LEU A 214 -9.18 -7.16 1.98
CA LEU A 214 -9.68 -7.86 3.16
C LEU A 214 -10.63 -9.00 2.75
N ASN A 215 -11.62 -8.68 1.91
CA ASN A 215 -12.59 -9.65 1.42
C ASN A 215 -11.96 -10.69 0.49
N PHE A 216 -11.08 -10.27 -0.41
CA PHE A 216 -10.34 -11.13 -1.32
C PHE A 216 -9.52 -12.15 -0.54
N THR A 217 -8.72 -11.68 0.42
CA THR A 217 -7.83 -12.54 1.22
C THR A 217 -8.61 -13.53 2.06
N LYS A 218 -9.72 -13.10 2.68
CA LYS A 218 -10.61 -13.99 3.44
C LYS A 218 -11.15 -15.12 2.57
N LYS A 219 -11.78 -14.78 1.43
CA LYS A 219 -12.34 -15.76 0.48
C LYS A 219 -11.27 -16.70 -0.07
N TYR A 220 -10.09 -16.17 -0.36
CA TYR A 220 -8.98 -16.97 -0.87
C TYR A 220 -8.46 -17.97 0.18
N SER A 221 -8.32 -17.52 1.42
CA SER A 221 -7.89 -18.37 2.55
C SER A 221 -8.90 -19.48 2.84
N GLU A 222 -10.20 -19.18 2.78
CA GLU A 222 -11.28 -20.17 2.95
C GLU A 222 -11.22 -21.25 1.86
N LYS A 223 -11.06 -20.86 0.59
CA LYS A 223 -10.91 -21.81 -0.52
C LYS A 223 -9.69 -22.71 -0.39
N MET A 224 -8.59 -22.20 0.16
CA MET A 224 -7.38 -22.99 0.39
C MET A 224 -7.51 -23.93 1.58
N SER A 225 -8.28 -23.55 2.60
CA SER A 225 -8.51 -24.38 3.80
C SER A 225 -9.43 -25.56 3.54
N VAL A 226 -10.23 -25.52 2.45
CA VAL A 226 -11.04 -26.65 1.97
C VAL A 226 -10.20 -27.66 1.16
N ASN A 227 -8.98 -27.30 0.77
CA ASN A 227 -8.08 -28.13 -0.07
C ASN A 227 -6.85 -28.66 0.70
N LEU A 228 -6.87 -28.64 2.03
CA LEU A 228 -5.88 -29.25 2.93
C LEU A 228 -6.55 -30.33 3.79
#